data_AF-A0A2G6P5L4-F1
#
_entry.id   AF-A0A2G6P5L4-F1
#
_cell.length_a   1.000
_cell.length_b   1.000
_cell.length_c   1.000
_cell.angle_alpha   90.00
_cell.angle_beta   90.00
_cell.angle_gamma   90.00
#
_symmetry.space_group_name_H-M   'P 1'
#
loop_
_entity.id
_entity.type
_entity.pdbx_description
1 polymer ?
#
loop_
_entity_poly.entity_id
_entity_poly.type
_entity_poly.pdbx_seq_one_letter_code
_entity_poly.pdbx_strand_id
1 'polypeptide(L)'
;MRGKRKIMSRNSSELLIEPLIKRSAFLAGMLVMIFMYWAFAHFIENINLLDTLNAVWHAQFPHAPSLPHELVTLIELFHPRVLRHFIPVITGWFIAYLAAVSLVRVLYDLPDNAFARRFLNRIVTGSTSGAKPVITTSSTLESQRSDSVLLRVGGPGTLIIPDGEVAVTEINGRYYRLLIPGKHKLIPFEYIYTQISLRTQERQITAVPLVTKDAINLTADLSVTYHIDRGGILPTLTQPYPFDEEAVKRAAYTRVNNGSGQATTWLDTPVNTAQGILRGIISNYNLDELLHPAGGAREPHYIISQDLKRKANRALKEIGVELESIRIGRLELPEAAAKQYIDHWQANLDAQIQLALAEGKASSWEEVEMARAEAEVAMIQAIAEGLEKARLAGSAHTMRDVIALRLIEALEKMARQSQSLEQLPQELLAQIDYIRSGISLTQQLPASHDED
;
A
#
# COMPACT_ATOMS: atom_id res chain seq x y z
N MET A 1 38.81 -26.32 17.01
CA MET A 1 39.08 -26.56 15.57
C MET A 1 38.19 -25.63 14.75
N ARG A 2 38.77 -24.57 14.19
CA ARG A 2 38.06 -23.42 13.59
C ARG A 2 38.25 -23.47 12.08
N GLY A 3 37.31 -24.09 11.38
CA GLY A 3 37.36 -24.25 9.92
C GLY A 3 36.93 -22.96 9.20
N LYS A 4 37.90 -22.16 8.76
CA LYS A 4 37.68 -21.05 7.82
C LYS A 4 37.24 -21.63 6.46
N ARG A 5 35.94 -21.56 6.13
CA ARG A 5 35.49 -21.71 4.74
C ARG A 5 35.78 -20.40 4.01
N LYS A 6 36.88 -20.40 3.28
CA LYS A 6 37.21 -19.39 2.28
C LYS A 6 36.22 -19.58 1.13
N ILE A 7 35.15 -18.78 1.10
CA ILE A 7 34.23 -18.73 -0.04
C ILE A 7 35.05 -18.13 -1.19
N MET A 8 35.42 -18.99 -2.12
CA MET A 8 36.12 -18.64 -3.35
C MET A 8 35.16 -17.80 -4.18
N SER A 9 35.33 -16.47 -4.14
CA SER A 9 34.73 -15.55 -5.11
C SER A 9 35.36 -15.87 -6.47
N ARG A 10 34.78 -16.85 -7.15
CA ARG A 10 35.11 -17.18 -8.52
C ARG A 10 34.65 -16.00 -9.37
N ASN A 11 35.61 -15.19 -9.81
CA ASN A 11 35.42 -14.08 -10.74
C ASN A 11 34.52 -14.50 -11.90
N SER A 12 33.27 -14.08 -11.86
CA SER A 12 32.30 -14.17 -12.96
C SER A 12 32.47 -13.03 -13.98
N SER A 13 33.59 -12.30 -13.91
CA SER A 13 33.98 -11.22 -14.81
C SER A 13 34.80 -11.68 -16.03
N GLU A 14 35.16 -12.96 -16.15
CA GLU A 14 36.02 -13.45 -17.25
C GLU A 14 35.28 -14.09 -18.43
N LEU A 15 33.95 -14.17 -18.42
CA LEU A 15 33.21 -15.01 -19.38
C LEU A 15 32.41 -14.29 -20.47
N LEU A 16 32.55 -12.98 -20.66
CA LEU A 16 31.91 -12.30 -21.79
C LEU A 16 32.85 -11.31 -22.48
N ILE A 17 33.47 -11.82 -23.55
CA ILE A 17 34.13 -11.10 -24.66
C ILE A 17 35.55 -10.60 -24.33
N GLU A 18 36.55 -11.47 -24.50
CA GLU A 18 37.88 -10.99 -24.87
C GLU A 18 37.79 -10.35 -26.27
N PRO A 19 38.15 -9.06 -26.44
CA PRO A 19 38.30 -8.51 -27.78
C PRO A 19 39.57 -9.12 -28.38
N LEU A 20 39.40 -10.03 -29.34
CA LEU A 20 40.48 -10.74 -30.05
C LEU A 20 41.51 -9.83 -30.74
N ILE A 21 41.31 -8.51 -30.77
CA ILE A 21 42.31 -7.52 -31.15
C ILE A 21 42.15 -6.29 -30.25
N LYS A 22 43.20 -5.92 -29.48
CA LYS A 22 43.24 -4.63 -28.77
C LYS A 22 43.01 -3.52 -29.79
N ARG A 23 42.08 -2.59 -29.54
CA ARG A 23 41.72 -1.49 -30.47
C ARG A 23 42.93 -0.75 -31.06
N SER A 24 44.01 -0.61 -30.29
CA SER A 24 45.28 -0.03 -30.74
C SER A 24 45.99 -0.83 -31.84
N ALA A 25 45.96 -2.16 -31.78
CA ALA A 25 46.54 -3.04 -32.79
C ALA A 25 45.73 -2.99 -34.10
N PHE A 26 44.40 -2.91 -34.03
CA PHE A 26 43.56 -2.72 -35.21
C PHE A 26 43.83 -1.37 -35.89
N LEU A 27 43.90 -0.29 -35.10
CA LEU A 27 44.25 1.05 -35.58
C LEU A 27 45.64 1.08 -36.23
N ALA A 28 46.63 0.43 -35.61
CA ALA A 28 47.98 0.33 -36.18
C ALA A 28 47.99 -0.43 -37.50
N GLY A 29 47.28 -1.57 -37.59
CA GLY A 29 47.14 -2.33 -38.83
C GLY A 29 46.46 -1.53 -39.94
N MET A 30 45.40 -0.78 -39.60
CA MET A 30 44.71 0.10 -40.56
C MET A 30 45.64 1.21 -41.07
N LEU A 31 46.42 1.85 -40.19
CA LEU A 31 47.40 2.87 -40.58
C LEU A 31 48.48 2.30 -41.49
N VAL A 32 48.98 1.10 -41.21
CA VAL A 32 49.96 0.42 -42.07
C VAL A 32 49.35 0.14 -43.46
N MET A 33 48.11 -0.35 -43.53
CA MET A 33 47.42 -0.59 -44.80
C MET A 33 47.19 0.71 -45.60
N ILE A 34 46.81 1.79 -44.92
CA ILE A 34 46.66 3.12 -45.55
C ILE A 34 48.01 3.61 -46.09
N PHE A 35 49.09 3.48 -45.31
CA PHE A 35 50.43 3.87 -45.74
C PHE A 35 50.93 3.03 -46.91
N MET A 36 50.70 1.71 -46.88
CA MET A 36 51.02 0.82 -48.00
C MET A 36 50.25 1.19 -49.26
N TYR A 37 48.94 1.47 -49.15
CA TYR A 37 48.12 1.92 -50.28
C TYR A 37 48.61 3.27 -50.81
N TRP A 38 49.02 4.19 -49.94
CA TRP A 38 49.57 5.49 -50.32
C TRP A 38 50.88 5.36 -51.10
N ALA A 39 51.80 4.53 -50.61
CA ALA A 39 53.06 4.24 -51.29
C ALA A 39 52.83 3.55 -52.64
N PHE A 40 51.86 2.63 -52.70
CA PHE A 40 51.45 1.98 -53.95
C PHE A 40 50.88 2.96 -54.97
N ALA A 41 50.03 3.90 -54.53
CA ALA A 41 49.49 4.95 -55.39
C ALA A 41 50.58 5.88 -55.93
N HIS A 42 51.59 6.20 -55.12
CA HIS A 42 52.76 6.96 -55.56
C HIS A 42 53.59 6.19 -56.61
N PHE A 43 53.82 4.88 -56.38
CA PHE A 43 54.53 4.03 -57.33
C PHE A 43 53.83 3.93 -58.70
N ILE A 44 52.50 3.80 -58.72
CA ILE A 44 51.72 3.73 -59.97
C ILE A 44 51.81 5.03 -60.78
N GLU A 45 51.77 6.18 -60.12
CA GLU A 45 51.78 7.49 -60.81
C GLU A 45 53.15 7.86 -61.36
N ASN A 46 54.21 7.14 -60.95
CA ASN A 46 55.60 7.29 -61.41
C ASN A 46 56.01 8.76 -61.57
N ILE A 47 55.82 9.53 -60.50
CA ILE A 47 56.07 10.96 -60.47
C ILE A 47 57.56 11.18 -60.19
N ASN A 48 58.23 11.97 -61.02
CA ASN A 48 59.59 12.42 -60.75
C ASN A 48 59.61 13.95 -60.72
N LEU A 49 59.51 14.50 -59.52
CA LEU A 49 59.61 15.94 -59.26
C LEU A 49 61.02 16.36 -58.88
N LEU A 50 61.96 15.42 -58.73
CA LEU A 50 63.33 15.69 -58.26
C LEU A 50 64.02 16.76 -59.09
N ASP A 51 63.93 16.68 -60.42
CA ASP A 51 64.58 17.63 -61.32
C ASP A 51 63.89 18.99 -61.28
N THR A 52 62.55 18.99 -61.23
CA THR A 52 61.75 20.23 -61.23
C THR A 52 61.87 21.01 -59.91
N LEU A 53 61.84 20.32 -58.76
CA LEU A 53 61.96 20.96 -57.45
C LEU A 53 63.40 21.40 -57.20
N ASN A 54 64.41 20.62 -57.60
CA ASN A 54 65.80 21.05 -57.47
C ASN A 54 66.11 22.24 -58.38
N ALA A 55 65.53 22.31 -59.59
CA ALA A 55 65.68 23.48 -60.45
C ALA A 55 65.11 24.75 -59.81
N VAL A 56 63.92 24.67 -59.20
CA VAL A 56 63.32 25.81 -58.46
C VAL A 56 64.11 26.14 -57.19
N TRP A 57 64.59 25.12 -56.48
CA TRP A 57 65.40 25.28 -55.25
C TRP A 57 66.71 25.99 -55.53
N HIS A 58 67.45 25.58 -56.56
CA HIS A 58 68.71 26.22 -56.96
C HIS A 58 68.49 27.62 -57.57
N ALA A 59 67.34 27.87 -58.21
CA ALA A 59 66.99 29.21 -58.66
C ALA A 59 66.79 30.20 -57.50
N GLN A 60 66.29 29.72 -56.35
CA GLN A 60 66.07 30.54 -55.17
C GLN A 60 67.28 30.56 -54.20
N PHE A 61 68.04 29.47 -54.16
CA PHE A 61 69.23 29.28 -53.32
C PHE A 61 70.39 28.68 -54.13
N PRO A 62 71.17 29.50 -54.86
CA PRO A 62 72.17 29.02 -55.82
C PRO A 62 73.30 28.17 -55.23
N HIS A 63 73.62 28.36 -53.94
CA HIS A 63 74.71 27.66 -53.24
C HIS A 63 74.22 26.60 -52.25
N ALA A 64 72.90 26.37 -52.17
CA ALA A 64 72.37 25.34 -51.29
C ALA A 64 72.56 23.95 -51.92
N PRO A 65 72.78 22.90 -51.11
CA PRO A 65 72.77 21.52 -51.60
C PRO A 65 71.40 21.17 -52.18
N SER A 66 71.36 20.23 -53.13
CA SER A 66 70.10 19.69 -53.67
C SER A 66 69.22 19.15 -52.55
N LEU A 67 67.90 19.20 -52.75
CA LEU A 67 66.95 18.69 -51.77
C LEU A 67 67.18 17.19 -51.53
N PRO A 68 67.11 16.72 -50.26
CA PRO A 68 67.18 15.30 -49.95
C PRO A 68 66.08 14.54 -50.69
N HIS A 69 66.44 13.36 -51.22
CA HIS A 69 65.48 12.51 -51.95
C HIS A 69 64.23 12.21 -51.10
N GLU A 70 64.42 11.94 -49.80
CA GLU A 70 63.32 11.68 -48.84
C GLU A 70 62.31 12.83 -48.71
N LEU A 71 62.77 14.07 -48.86
CA LEU A 71 61.90 15.24 -48.75
C LEU A 71 61.10 15.43 -50.04
N VAL A 72 61.71 15.11 -51.18
CA VAL A 72 61.04 15.16 -52.49
C VAL A 72 59.99 14.05 -52.60
N THR A 73 60.29 12.82 -52.17
CA THR A 73 59.31 11.72 -52.15
C THR A 73 58.13 12.02 -51.23
N LEU A 74 58.38 12.68 -50.08
CA LEU A 74 57.31 13.18 -49.22
C LEU A 74 56.41 14.19 -49.94
N ILE A 75 56.97 15.12 -50.71
CA ILE A 75 56.20 16.09 -51.49
C ILE A 75 55.41 15.40 -52.61
N GLU A 76 56.02 14.43 -53.29
CA GLU A 76 55.37 13.65 -54.35
C GLU A 76 54.17 12.84 -53.84
N LEU A 77 54.22 12.33 -52.59
CA LEU A 77 53.11 11.65 -51.95
C LEU A 77 51.85 12.54 -51.80
N PHE A 78 52.03 13.86 -51.66
CA PHE A 78 50.93 14.84 -51.59
C PHE A 78 50.59 15.47 -52.96
N HIS A 79 51.17 14.97 -54.05
CA HIS A 79 50.83 15.46 -55.38
C HIS A 79 49.37 15.13 -55.74
N PRO A 80 48.61 16.03 -56.41
CA PRO A 80 47.20 15.81 -56.74
C PRO A 80 46.90 14.50 -57.49
N ARG A 81 47.85 14.02 -58.30
CA ARG A 81 47.75 12.74 -59.00
C ARG A 81 47.79 11.53 -58.06
N VAL A 82 48.58 11.58 -56.99
CA VAL A 82 48.58 10.52 -55.97
C VAL A 82 47.31 10.60 -55.13
N LEU A 83 46.94 11.82 -54.71
CA LEU A 83 45.77 12.06 -53.86
C LEU A 83 44.44 11.64 -54.51
N ARG A 84 44.32 11.65 -55.85
CA ARG A 84 43.09 11.21 -56.55
C ARG A 84 42.71 9.76 -56.23
N HIS A 85 43.68 8.90 -55.92
CA HIS A 85 43.44 7.50 -55.56
C HIS A 85 42.76 7.34 -54.20
N PHE A 86 42.79 8.36 -53.35
CA PHE A 86 42.02 8.36 -52.11
C PHE A 86 40.55 8.73 -52.33
N ILE A 87 40.18 9.32 -53.46
CA ILE A 87 38.78 9.72 -53.73
C ILE A 87 37.85 8.51 -53.61
N PRO A 88 38.06 7.36 -54.31
CA PRO A 88 37.18 6.20 -54.18
C PRO A 88 37.15 5.61 -52.77
N VAL A 89 38.28 5.61 -52.06
CA VAL A 89 38.40 5.09 -50.69
C VAL A 89 37.60 5.96 -49.71
N ILE A 90 37.77 7.28 -49.80
CA ILE A 90 37.05 8.25 -48.96
C ILE A 90 35.56 8.21 -49.28
N THR A 91 35.19 8.18 -50.57
CA THR A 91 33.78 8.07 -51.00
C THR A 91 33.16 6.77 -50.50
N GLY A 92 33.84 5.64 -50.65
CA GLY A 92 33.37 4.35 -50.15
C GLY A 92 33.17 4.35 -48.63
N TRP A 93 34.14 4.89 -47.88
CA TRP A 93 34.04 5.06 -46.43
C TRP A 93 32.88 5.98 -46.03
N PHE A 94 32.68 7.09 -46.75
CA PHE A 94 31.58 8.01 -46.51
C PHE A 94 30.21 7.37 -46.75
N ILE A 95 30.05 6.63 -47.85
CA ILE A 95 28.82 5.88 -48.15
C ILE A 95 28.58 4.80 -47.08
N ALA A 96 29.62 4.05 -46.69
CA ALA A 96 29.51 3.04 -45.64
C ALA A 96 29.10 3.67 -44.29
N TYR A 97 29.66 4.84 -43.94
CA TYR A 97 29.26 5.57 -42.74
C TYR A 97 27.81 6.04 -42.80
N LEU A 98 27.36 6.59 -43.93
CA LEU A 98 25.95 6.98 -44.10
C LEU A 98 25.01 5.78 -44.01
N ALA A 99 25.38 4.64 -44.61
CA ALA A 99 24.62 3.39 -44.51
C ALA A 99 24.56 2.88 -43.06
N ALA A 100 25.67 2.94 -42.31
CA ALA A 100 25.71 2.56 -40.90
C ALA A 100 24.81 3.47 -40.04
N VAL A 101 24.81 4.77 -40.29
CA VAL A 101 23.90 5.72 -39.62
C VAL A 101 22.44 5.38 -39.92
N SER A 102 22.12 5.09 -41.18
CA SER A 102 20.76 4.70 -41.58
C SER A 102 20.34 3.38 -40.95
N LEU A 103 21.24 2.39 -40.91
CA LEU A 103 20.99 1.10 -40.27
C LEU A 103 20.69 1.26 -38.78
N VAL A 104 21.53 2.01 -38.05
CA VAL A 104 21.34 2.28 -36.62
C VAL A 104 20.02 3.00 -36.36
N ARG A 105 19.65 3.95 -37.22
CA ARG A 105 18.36 4.64 -37.10
C ARG A 105 17.19 3.68 -37.22
N VAL A 106 17.19 2.81 -38.23
CA VAL A 106 16.09 1.87 -38.48
C VAL A 106 16.05 0.77 -37.42
N LEU A 107 17.21 0.21 -37.06
CA LEU A 107 17.33 -0.89 -36.11
C LEU A 107 16.84 -0.52 -34.70
N TYR A 108 17.12 0.71 -34.26
CA TYR A 108 16.75 1.20 -32.93
C TYR A 108 15.60 2.22 -32.94
N ASP A 109 14.95 2.39 -34.10
CA ASP A 109 13.85 3.33 -34.35
C ASP A 109 14.13 4.76 -33.82
N LEU A 110 15.30 5.30 -34.16
CA LEU A 110 15.72 6.63 -33.70
C LEU A 110 14.99 7.74 -34.50
N PRO A 111 14.64 8.87 -33.84
CA PRO A 111 13.81 9.91 -34.47
C PRO A 111 14.51 10.57 -35.68
N ASP A 112 15.83 10.83 -35.58
CA ASP A 112 16.58 11.52 -36.62
C ASP A 112 18.01 10.96 -36.82
N ASN A 113 18.55 11.19 -38.02
CA ASN A 113 19.89 10.81 -38.42
C ASN A 113 20.97 11.49 -37.55
N ALA A 114 20.72 12.70 -37.03
CA ALA A 114 21.66 13.36 -36.13
C ALA A 114 21.85 12.59 -34.81
N PHE A 115 20.76 12.03 -34.27
CA PHE A 115 20.81 11.18 -33.07
C PHE A 115 21.56 9.87 -33.35
N ALA A 116 21.26 9.22 -34.49
CA ALA A 116 21.96 8.01 -34.91
C ALA A 116 23.47 8.22 -35.10
N ARG A 117 23.89 9.35 -35.70
CA ARG A 117 25.31 9.73 -35.83
C ARG A 117 25.99 9.89 -34.47
N ARG A 118 25.36 10.61 -33.54
CA ARG A 118 25.91 10.81 -32.18
C ARG A 118 26.06 9.48 -31.45
N PHE A 119 25.08 8.60 -31.56
CA PHE A 119 25.10 7.28 -30.94
C PHE A 119 26.18 6.38 -31.55
N LEU A 120 26.23 6.28 -32.88
CA LEU A 120 27.24 5.51 -33.61
C LEU A 120 28.66 5.99 -33.26
N ASN A 121 28.89 7.30 -33.30
CA ASN A 121 30.18 7.88 -32.91
C ASN A 121 30.53 7.55 -31.47
N ARG A 122 29.55 7.52 -30.56
CA ARG A 122 29.79 7.16 -29.15
C ARG A 122 30.19 5.70 -28.97
N ILE A 123 29.54 4.78 -29.68
CA ILE A 123 29.90 3.35 -29.68
C ILE A 123 31.32 3.16 -30.24
N VAL A 124 31.60 3.74 -31.42
CA VAL A 124 32.88 3.57 -32.11
C VAL A 124 34.04 4.22 -31.36
N THR A 125 33.84 5.44 -30.84
CA THR A 125 34.92 6.16 -30.16
C THR A 125 35.08 5.75 -28.70
N GLY A 126 34.02 5.22 -28.07
CA GLY A 126 33.95 5.02 -26.62
C GLY A 126 33.94 6.33 -25.82
N SER A 127 33.91 7.48 -26.51
CA SER A 127 34.03 8.80 -25.89
C SER A 127 32.64 9.34 -25.55
N THR A 128 32.41 9.61 -24.27
CA THR A 128 31.24 10.36 -23.80
C THR A 128 31.51 11.87 -23.77
N SER A 129 32.67 12.33 -24.25
CA SER A 129 33.08 13.74 -24.23
C SER A 129 32.13 14.59 -25.08
N GLY A 130 31.50 15.60 -24.46
CA GLY A 130 30.52 16.49 -25.09
C GLY A 130 29.05 16.07 -24.95
N ALA A 131 28.77 14.88 -24.41
CA ALA A 131 27.40 14.49 -24.08
C ALA A 131 26.97 15.13 -22.75
N LYS A 132 25.88 15.90 -22.76
CA LYS A 132 25.27 16.38 -21.52
C LYS A 132 24.80 15.17 -20.68
N PRO A 133 25.08 15.15 -19.37
CA PRO A 133 24.56 14.09 -18.51
C PRO A 133 23.03 14.16 -18.49
N VAL A 134 22.37 13.01 -18.55
CA VAL A 134 20.91 12.92 -18.46
C VAL A 134 20.56 12.73 -16.99
N ILE A 135 19.60 13.52 -16.50
CA ILE A 135 19.05 13.40 -15.15
C ILE A 135 17.65 12.81 -15.30
N THR A 136 17.42 11.66 -14.69
CA THR A 136 16.12 10.96 -14.74
C THR A 136 15.54 10.79 -13.35
N THR A 137 14.22 10.83 -13.27
CA THR A 137 13.44 10.48 -12.08
C THR A 137 12.43 9.40 -12.44
N SER A 138 11.99 8.59 -11.49
CA SER A 138 10.99 7.53 -11.70
C SER A 138 9.71 8.02 -12.40
N SER A 139 9.31 9.28 -12.22
CA SER A 139 8.15 9.88 -12.92
C SER A 139 8.45 10.42 -14.32
N THR A 140 9.70 10.76 -14.62
CA THR A 140 10.12 11.36 -15.90
C THR A 140 10.79 10.35 -16.83
N LEU A 141 11.14 9.16 -16.34
CA LEU A 141 11.87 8.15 -17.10
C LEU A 141 11.16 7.78 -18.41
N GLU A 142 9.86 7.46 -18.35
CA GLU A 142 9.10 7.04 -19.54
C GLU A 142 8.90 8.17 -20.55
N SER A 143 8.66 9.40 -20.08
CA SER A 143 8.53 10.55 -20.98
C SER A 143 9.86 10.95 -21.62
N GLN A 144 10.98 10.84 -20.88
CA GLN A 144 12.30 11.17 -21.42
C GLN A 144 12.88 10.06 -22.30
N ARG A 145 12.35 8.84 -22.25
CA ARG A 145 12.77 7.73 -23.12
C ARG A 145 12.51 8.00 -24.60
N SER A 146 11.48 8.76 -24.97
CA SER A 146 11.25 9.14 -26.37
C SER A 146 12.32 10.10 -26.89
N ASP A 147 12.81 10.98 -26.01
CA ASP A 147 13.63 12.14 -26.40
C ASP A 147 15.13 11.86 -26.25
N SER A 148 15.50 10.92 -25.39
CA SER A 148 16.89 10.59 -25.06
C SER A 148 17.31 9.23 -25.59
N VAL A 149 18.25 9.24 -26.55
CA VAL A 149 18.86 8.00 -27.09
C VAL A 149 19.50 7.15 -25.99
N LEU A 150 20.08 7.78 -24.97
CA LEU A 150 20.71 7.08 -23.84
C LEU A 150 19.70 6.25 -23.05
N LEU A 151 18.47 6.75 -22.90
CA LEU A 151 17.41 6.07 -22.15
C LEU A 151 16.68 5.04 -22.99
N ARG A 152 16.64 5.26 -24.31
CA ARG A 152 15.95 4.39 -25.28
C ARG A 152 16.75 3.15 -25.65
N VAL A 153 18.03 3.33 -25.99
CA VAL A 153 18.91 2.26 -26.49
C VAL A 153 19.91 1.79 -25.44
N GLY A 154 20.15 2.62 -24.41
CA GLY A 154 21.16 2.39 -23.39
C GLY A 154 22.46 3.12 -23.67
N GLY A 155 23.48 2.80 -22.88
CA GLY A 155 24.81 3.39 -23.00
C GLY A 155 25.49 3.15 -24.35
N PRO A 156 26.60 3.85 -24.63
CA PRO A 156 27.43 4.53 -23.65
C PRO A 156 26.85 5.89 -23.27
N GLY A 157 27.13 6.40 -22.07
CA GLY A 157 26.71 7.75 -21.68
C GLY A 157 26.86 8.02 -20.19
N THR A 158 26.58 9.26 -19.78
CA THR A 158 26.59 9.63 -18.37
C THR A 158 25.16 9.88 -17.91
N LEU A 159 24.77 9.18 -16.84
CA LEU A 159 23.49 9.31 -16.17
C LEU A 159 23.72 9.89 -14.78
N ILE A 160 22.83 10.74 -14.32
CA ILE A 160 22.81 11.23 -12.94
C ILE A 160 21.49 10.79 -12.32
N ILE A 161 21.58 10.07 -11.21
CA ILE A 161 20.44 9.61 -10.44
C ILE A 161 20.30 10.55 -9.22
N PRO A 162 19.13 11.19 -9.05
CA PRO A 162 18.87 12.05 -7.90
C PRO A 162 18.88 11.31 -6.56
N ASP A 163 19.03 12.06 -5.48
CA ASP A 163 18.92 11.52 -4.12
C ASP A 163 17.49 11.04 -3.81
N GLY A 164 17.41 9.87 -3.18
CA GLY A 164 16.15 9.19 -2.89
C GLY A 164 15.59 8.39 -4.05
N GLU A 165 16.41 8.11 -5.07
CA GLU A 165 16.07 7.24 -6.19
C GLU A 165 17.18 6.24 -6.48
N VAL A 166 16.80 5.14 -7.11
CA VAL A 166 17.72 4.08 -7.51
C VAL A 166 17.29 3.54 -8.86
N ALA A 167 18.25 3.24 -9.74
CA ALA A 167 17.95 2.68 -11.05
C ALA A 167 18.49 1.26 -11.19
N VAL A 168 17.67 0.36 -11.72
CA VAL A 168 18.07 -0.99 -12.09
C VAL A 168 18.44 -0.99 -13.56
N THR A 169 19.63 -1.52 -13.88
CA THR A 169 20.12 -1.61 -15.24
C THR A 169 20.14 -3.04 -15.75
N GLU A 170 19.95 -3.16 -17.06
CA GLU A 170 19.99 -4.41 -17.77
C GLU A 170 20.91 -4.34 -18.98
N ILE A 171 21.42 -5.51 -19.35
CA ILE A 171 22.11 -5.75 -20.61
C ILE A 171 21.50 -7.00 -21.22
N ASN A 172 21.04 -6.90 -22.47
CA ASN A 172 20.40 -8.01 -23.18
C ASN A 172 19.25 -8.69 -22.40
N GLY A 173 18.43 -7.89 -21.69
CA GLY A 173 17.30 -8.40 -20.90
C GLY A 173 17.69 -9.12 -19.61
N ARG A 174 18.94 -8.99 -19.15
CA ARG A 174 19.41 -9.55 -17.88
C ARG A 174 19.86 -8.45 -16.96
N TYR A 175 19.58 -8.61 -15.67
CA TYR A 175 20.11 -7.76 -14.62
C TYR A 175 21.63 -7.62 -14.75
N TYR A 176 22.11 -6.38 -14.74
CA TYR A 176 23.55 -6.08 -14.74
C TYR A 176 24.00 -5.55 -13.40
N ARG A 177 23.50 -4.37 -13.00
CA ARG A 177 23.83 -3.75 -11.71
C ARG A 177 22.76 -2.77 -11.26
N LEU A 178 22.86 -2.39 -9.99
CA LEU A 178 22.10 -1.31 -9.38
C LEU A 178 22.90 -0.01 -9.42
N LEU A 179 22.23 1.09 -9.75
CA LEU A 179 22.82 2.42 -9.74
C LEU A 179 22.27 3.23 -8.56
N ILE A 180 23.13 3.50 -7.58
CA ILE A 180 22.88 4.37 -6.42
C ILE A 180 22.72 5.85 -6.82
N PRO A 181 22.18 6.72 -5.95
CA PRO A 181 22.23 8.16 -6.17
C PRO A 181 23.63 8.66 -6.53
N GLY A 182 23.72 9.52 -7.55
CA GLY A 182 24.98 10.06 -8.05
C GLY A 182 25.19 9.90 -9.56
N LYS A 183 26.43 10.17 -9.99
CA LYS A 183 26.82 10.22 -11.41
C LYS A 183 27.43 8.89 -11.85
N HIS A 184 26.80 8.25 -12.84
CA HIS A 184 27.19 6.94 -13.35
C HIS A 184 27.53 7.00 -14.84
N LYS A 185 28.52 6.19 -15.25
CA LYS A 185 28.83 5.96 -16.66
C LYS A 185 28.26 4.61 -17.07
N LEU A 186 27.38 4.64 -18.07
CA LEU A 186 26.80 3.44 -18.68
C LEU A 186 27.76 2.88 -19.73
N ILE A 187 27.92 1.57 -19.75
CA ILE A 187 28.67 0.85 -20.80
C ILE A 187 27.79 0.67 -22.06
N PRO A 188 28.36 0.30 -23.22
CA PRO A 188 27.55 0.09 -24.42
C PRO A 188 26.37 -0.87 -24.16
N PHE A 189 25.17 -0.46 -24.55
CA PHE A 189 23.91 -1.22 -24.43
C PHE A 189 23.45 -1.54 -23.00
N GLU A 190 24.07 -0.95 -21.98
CA GLU A 190 23.50 -0.91 -20.63
C GLU A 190 22.34 0.07 -20.60
N TYR A 191 21.11 -0.43 -20.49
CA TYR A 191 19.91 0.40 -20.43
C TYR A 191 19.29 0.38 -19.04
N ILE A 192 18.56 1.45 -18.71
CA ILE A 192 17.79 1.52 -17.48
C ILE A 192 16.52 0.71 -17.69
N TYR A 193 16.34 -0.36 -16.92
CA TYR A 193 15.11 -1.16 -16.96
C TYR A 193 13.98 -0.43 -16.23
N THR A 194 14.23 -0.04 -14.98
CA THR A 194 13.27 0.73 -14.18
C THR A 194 14.00 1.61 -13.16
N GLN A 195 13.35 2.69 -12.75
CA GLN A 195 13.81 3.59 -11.71
C GLN A 195 12.79 3.63 -10.57
N ILE A 196 13.29 3.46 -9.35
CA ILE A 196 12.50 3.26 -8.15
C ILE A 196 12.78 4.40 -7.19
N SER A 197 11.72 5.06 -6.72
CA SER A 197 11.81 6.04 -5.65
C SER A 197 11.91 5.32 -4.31
N LEU A 198 12.92 5.68 -3.52
CA LEU A 198 13.20 5.18 -2.17
C LEU A 198 12.41 5.93 -1.09
N ARG A 199 11.74 7.02 -1.48
CA ARG A 199 10.94 7.86 -0.58
C ARG A 199 9.69 7.10 -0.13
N THR A 200 9.16 7.45 1.03
CA THR A 200 7.83 7.02 1.44
C THR A 200 6.81 7.51 0.41
N GLN A 201 5.98 6.58 -0.05
CA GLN A 201 4.90 6.83 -0.99
C GLN A 201 3.56 6.50 -0.35
N GLU A 202 2.56 7.28 -0.69
CA GLU A 202 1.17 7.00 -0.36
C GLU A 202 0.40 6.71 -1.64
N ARG A 203 -0.44 5.67 -1.59
CA ARG A 203 -1.40 5.33 -2.64
C ARG A 203 -2.76 5.13 -2.01
N GLN A 204 -3.77 5.70 -2.67
CA GLN A 204 -5.16 5.57 -2.25
C GLN A 204 -5.98 5.05 -3.42
N ILE A 205 -6.88 4.12 -3.12
CA ILE A 205 -7.96 3.70 -4.01
C ILE A 205 -9.26 4.03 -3.30
N THR A 206 -10.15 4.73 -3.99
CA THR A 206 -11.48 5.05 -3.50
C THR A 206 -12.50 4.03 -3.95
N ALA A 207 -13.57 3.88 -3.16
CA ALA A 207 -14.73 3.04 -3.50
C ALA A 207 -14.36 1.62 -3.93
N VAL A 208 -13.47 0.95 -3.20
CA VAL A 208 -13.14 -0.46 -3.43
C VAL A 208 -14.41 -1.29 -3.24
N PRO A 209 -14.93 -2.00 -4.27
CA PRO A 209 -16.13 -2.81 -4.07
C PRO A 209 -15.79 -4.02 -3.20
N LEU A 210 -16.57 -4.27 -2.17
CA LEU A 210 -16.39 -5.35 -1.21
C LEU A 210 -17.72 -6.10 -1.07
N VAL A 211 -17.64 -7.37 -0.69
CA VAL A 211 -18.82 -8.22 -0.51
C VAL A 211 -18.66 -8.94 0.82
N THR A 212 -19.66 -8.82 1.69
CA THR A 212 -19.72 -9.54 2.96
C THR A 212 -20.04 -11.01 2.75
N LYS A 213 -19.94 -11.80 3.83
CA LYS A 213 -20.34 -13.21 3.84
C LYS A 213 -21.82 -13.41 3.48
N ASP A 214 -22.67 -12.46 3.84
CA ASP A 214 -24.12 -12.47 3.53
C ASP A 214 -24.44 -11.94 2.11
N ALA A 215 -23.43 -11.83 1.24
CA ALA A 215 -23.55 -11.31 -0.13
C ALA A 215 -24.03 -9.85 -0.23
N ILE A 216 -23.77 -9.03 0.79
CA ILE A 216 -24.09 -7.60 0.77
C ILE A 216 -22.91 -6.83 0.20
N ASN A 217 -23.18 -6.04 -0.84
CA ASN A 217 -22.19 -5.18 -1.46
C ASN A 217 -21.95 -3.93 -0.60
N LEU A 218 -20.69 -3.56 -0.42
CA LEU A 218 -20.27 -2.33 0.25
C LEU A 218 -19.04 -1.74 -0.44
N THR A 219 -18.76 -0.48 -0.18
CA THR A 219 -17.56 0.20 -0.69
C THR A 219 -16.72 0.72 0.46
N ALA A 220 -15.39 0.75 0.27
CA ALA A 220 -14.49 1.35 1.23
C ALA A 220 -13.30 1.99 0.53
N ASP A 221 -12.80 3.08 1.12
CA ASP A 221 -11.54 3.66 0.70
C ASP A 221 -10.37 2.93 1.35
N LEU A 222 -9.27 2.79 0.62
CA LEU A 222 -8.06 2.14 1.11
C LEU A 222 -6.87 3.05 0.82
N SER A 223 -6.12 3.42 1.86
CA SER A 223 -4.83 4.11 1.73
C SER A 223 -3.70 3.24 2.26
N VAL A 224 -2.61 3.20 1.50
CA VAL A 224 -1.42 2.41 1.81
C VAL A 224 -0.21 3.33 1.71
N THR A 225 0.51 3.46 2.82
CA THR A 225 1.79 4.17 2.91
C THR A 225 2.91 3.14 2.99
N TYR A 226 3.86 3.21 2.07
CA TYR A 226 4.92 2.21 1.93
C TYR A 226 6.23 2.84 1.46
N HIS A 227 7.33 2.11 1.65
CA HIS A 227 8.63 2.40 1.05
C HIS A 227 9.35 1.10 0.69
N ILE A 228 10.46 1.18 -0.04
CA ILE A 228 11.31 0.00 -0.28
C ILE A 228 11.92 -0.46 1.06
N ASP A 229 12.04 -1.78 1.25
CA ASP A 229 12.65 -2.36 2.45
C ASP A 229 14.08 -1.84 2.64
N ARG A 230 14.37 -1.40 3.87
CA ARG A 230 15.65 -0.80 4.27
C ARG A 230 16.64 -1.84 4.80
N GLY A 231 16.24 -3.11 4.88
CA GLY A 231 17.06 -4.18 5.46
C GLY A 231 17.38 -3.96 6.95
N GLY A 232 16.54 -3.19 7.66
CA GLY A 232 16.75 -2.81 9.06
C GLY A 232 17.73 -1.64 9.27
N ILE A 233 18.18 -0.97 8.20
CA ILE A 233 19.06 0.20 8.29
C ILE A 233 18.22 1.45 8.57
N LEU A 234 18.57 2.18 9.62
CA LEU A 234 17.90 3.43 9.97
C LEU A 234 18.41 4.61 9.13
N PRO A 235 17.54 5.54 8.71
CA PRO A 235 17.96 6.76 8.02
C PRO A 235 18.92 7.60 8.84
N THR A 236 19.98 8.11 8.20
CA THR A 236 20.98 9.00 8.83
C THR A 236 21.11 10.28 7.99
N LEU A 237 21.60 11.39 8.57
CA LEU A 237 21.79 12.66 7.83
C LEU A 237 22.67 12.51 6.58
N THR A 238 23.64 11.59 6.61
CA THR A 238 24.55 11.29 5.48
C THR A 238 23.95 10.30 4.48
N GLN A 239 22.94 9.53 4.88
CA GLN A 239 22.22 8.57 4.05
C GLN A 239 20.73 8.63 4.40
N PRO A 240 20.01 9.64 3.88
CA PRO A 240 18.61 9.87 4.25
C PRO A 240 17.66 8.78 3.74
N TYR A 241 18.05 8.05 2.69
CA TYR A 241 17.26 6.99 2.07
C TYR A 241 18.09 5.69 1.99
N PRO A 242 18.26 4.97 3.11
CA PRO A 242 18.85 3.64 3.08
C PRO A 242 17.88 2.65 2.41
N PHE A 243 18.42 1.61 1.79
CA PHE A 243 17.65 0.59 1.09
C PHE A 243 18.43 -0.72 1.06
N ASP A 244 17.72 -1.84 0.93
CA ASP A 244 18.30 -3.15 0.65
C ASP A 244 18.35 -3.42 -0.87
N GLU A 245 19.50 -3.83 -1.39
CA GLU A 245 19.69 -4.06 -2.83
C GLU A 245 18.80 -5.20 -3.35
N GLU A 246 18.64 -6.26 -2.57
CA GLU A 246 17.80 -7.40 -2.93
C GLU A 246 16.32 -7.02 -2.94
N ALA A 247 15.89 -6.16 -2.00
CA ALA A 247 14.54 -5.61 -2.01
C ALA A 247 14.25 -4.78 -3.26
N VAL A 248 15.17 -3.90 -3.67
CA VAL A 248 15.03 -3.11 -4.91
C VAL A 248 14.92 -4.04 -6.13
N LYS A 249 15.75 -5.08 -6.18
CA LYS A 249 15.72 -6.07 -7.26
C LYS A 249 14.39 -6.82 -7.31
N ARG A 250 13.89 -7.31 -6.18
CA ARG A 250 12.57 -7.96 -6.10
C ARG A 250 11.46 -7.00 -6.56
N ALA A 251 11.46 -5.76 -6.10
CA ALA A 251 10.47 -4.76 -6.48
C ALA A 251 10.52 -4.43 -7.99
N ALA A 252 11.72 -4.32 -8.56
CA ALA A 252 11.89 -4.03 -9.99
C ALA A 252 11.34 -5.13 -10.90
N TYR A 253 11.59 -6.39 -10.55
CA TYR A 253 11.19 -7.54 -11.37
C TYR A 253 9.80 -8.11 -11.03
N THR A 254 9.17 -7.63 -9.96
CA THR A 254 7.79 -7.98 -9.65
C THR A 254 6.86 -7.33 -10.67
N ARG A 255 6.36 -8.13 -11.62
CA ARG A 255 5.33 -7.71 -12.57
C ARG A 255 4.01 -8.36 -12.17
N VAL A 256 3.03 -7.53 -11.81
CA VAL A 256 1.65 -7.98 -11.63
C VAL A 256 0.95 -7.89 -12.97
N ASN A 257 0.55 -9.05 -13.50
CA ASN A 257 -0.34 -9.09 -14.65
C ASN A 257 -1.75 -8.75 -14.17
N ASN A 258 -2.21 -7.54 -14.47
CA ASN A 258 -3.63 -7.25 -14.39
C ASN A 258 -4.32 -7.90 -15.60
N GLY A 259 -5.51 -8.48 -15.41
CA GLY A 259 -6.29 -9.14 -16.47
C GLY A 259 -6.66 -8.26 -17.68
N SER A 260 -6.28 -6.98 -17.67
CA SER A 260 -6.42 -6.01 -18.75
C SER A 260 -5.24 -5.96 -19.74
N GLY A 261 -4.21 -6.81 -19.57
CA GLY A 261 -3.07 -6.88 -20.48
C GLY A 261 -2.07 -5.72 -20.37
N GLN A 262 -2.33 -4.74 -19.49
CA GLN A 262 -1.35 -3.71 -19.12
C GLN A 262 -0.55 -4.18 -17.90
N ALA A 263 0.76 -4.37 -18.08
CA ALA A 263 1.68 -4.61 -16.98
C ALA A 263 1.66 -3.39 -16.06
N THR A 264 1.13 -3.57 -14.85
CA THR A 264 1.03 -2.48 -13.89
C THR A 264 2.39 -2.26 -13.26
N THR A 265 2.81 -0.99 -13.17
CA THR A 265 4.07 -0.61 -12.56
C THR A 265 4.10 -1.08 -11.11
N TRP A 266 5.30 -1.43 -10.60
CA TRP A 266 5.52 -1.83 -9.20
C TRP A 266 4.86 -0.87 -8.17
N LEU A 267 4.63 0.39 -8.54
CA LEU A 267 3.97 1.44 -7.76
C LEU A 267 2.54 1.11 -7.30
N ASP A 268 1.76 0.39 -8.11
CA ASP A 268 0.37 0.07 -7.77
C ASP A 268 0.24 -1.31 -7.13
N THR A 269 1.33 -2.10 -7.15
CA THR A 269 1.36 -3.45 -6.57
C THR A 269 0.99 -3.45 -5.09
N PRO A 270 1.48 -2.51 -4.24
CA PRO A 270 1.14 -2.53 -2.82
C PRO A 270 -0.35 -2.33 -2.53
N VAL A 271 -0.98 -1.37 -3.23
CA VAL A 271 -2.39 -1.05 -3.01
C VAL A 271 -3.32 -2.13 -3.58
N ASN A 272 -2.96 -2.72 -4.74
CA ASN A 272 -3.70 -3.84 -5.32
C ASN A 272 -3.62 -5.11 -4.45
N THR A 273 -2.44 -5.39 -3.88
CA THR A 273 -2.25 -6.49 -2.94
C THR A 273 -3.08 -6.29 -1.68
N ALA A 274 -3.04 -5.09 -1.11
CA ALA A 274 -3.84 -4.74 0.06
C ALA A 274 -5.35 -4.83 -0.21
N GLN A 275 -5.82 -4.37 -1.38
CA GLN A 275 -7.21 -4.51 -1.81
C GLN A 275 -7.64 -5.99 -1.90
N GLY A 276 -6.82 -6.85 -2.51
CA GLY A 276 -7.11 -8.28 -2.60
C GLY A 276 -7.23 -8.95 -1.23
N ILE A 277 -6.34 -8.59 -0.30
CA ILE A 277 -6.37 -9.08 1.08
C ILE A 277 -7.61 -8.54 1.81
N LEU A 278 -7.95 -7.26 1.67
CA LEU A 278 -9.12 -6.65 2.30
C LEU A 278 -10.41 -7.34 1.84
N ARG A 279 -10.57 -7.59 0.53
CA ARG A 279 -11.71 -8.36 -0.01
C ARG A 279 -11.85 -9.71 0.67
N GLY A 280 -10.75 -10.45 0.78
CA GLY A 280 -10.74 -11.77 1.42
C GLY A 280 -10.94 -11.73 2.94
N ILE A 281 -10.72 -10.60 3.61
CA ILE A 281 -11.06 -10.45 5.04
C ILE A 281 -12.55 -10.16 5.18
N ILE A 282 -13.08 -9.16 4.46
CA ILE A 282 -14.47 -8.72 4.55
C ILE A 282 -15.45 -9.84 4.15
N SER A 283 -15.07 -10.69 3.20
CA SER A 283 -15.89 -11.83 2.78
C SER A 283 -16.15 -12.87 3.89
N ASN A 284 -15.43 -12.82 5.01
CA ASN A 284 -15.64 -13.73 6.14
C ASN A 284 -16.54 -13.16 7.24
N TYR A 285 -16.90 -11.87 7.15
CA TYR A 285 -17.74 -11.20 8.14
C TYR A 285 -19.16 -11.03 7.61
N ASN A 286 -20.13 -11.21 8.50
CA ASN A 286 -21.51 -10.81 8.24
C ASN A 286 -21.65 -9.28 8.36
N LEU A 287 -22.66 -8.68 7.74
CA LEU A 287 -22.83 -7.23 7.83
C LEU A 287 -23.09 -6.77 9.28
N ASP A 288 -23.91 -7.53 10.01
CA ASP A 288 -24.20 -7.25 11.41
C ASP A 288 -22.95 -7.26 12.28
N GLU A 289 -22.02 -8.18 12.04
CA GLU A 289 -20.76 -8.25 12.80
C GLU A 289 -19.86 -7.04 12.54
N LEU A 290 -19.96 -6.41 11.36
CA LEU A 290 -19.19 -5.22 11.01
C LEU A 290 -19.75 -3.94 11.64
N LEU A 291 -21.08 -3.85 11.78
CA LEU A 291 -21.78 -2.67 12.30
C LEU A 291 -22.04 -2.75 13.81
N HIS A 292 -22.39 -3.94 14.30
CA HIS A 292 -22.81 -4.22 15.68
C HIS A 292 -22.09 -5.46 16.23
N PRO A 293 -20.85 -5.31 16.73
CA PRO A 293 -20.15 -6.41 17.38
C PRO A 293 -20.92 -6.89 18.63
N ALA A 294 -21.33 -8.16 18.65
CA ALA A 294 -21.97 -8.75 19.81
C ALA A 294 -21.01 -8.78 21.02
N GLY A 295 -21.49 -8.35 22.20
CA GLY A 295 -20.84 -8.66 23.49
C GLY A 295 -19.67 -7.78 23.92
N GLY A 296 -19.60 -6.50 23.54
CA GLY A 296 -18.53 -5.60 23.99
C GLY A 296 -17.14 -5.96 23.44
N ALA A 297 -17.10 -6.78 22.39
CA ALA A 297 -15.88 -7.11 21.67
C ALA A 297 -15.23 -5.84 21.08
N ARG A 298 -13.90 -5.87 20.93
CA ARG A 298 -13.12 -4.79 20.31
C ARG A 298 -13.76 -4.37 18.98
N GLU A 299 -13.72 -3.07 18.68
CA GLU A 299 -14.26 -2.49 17.45
C GLU A 299 -13.87 -3.33 16.21
N PRO A 300 -14.83 -3.87 15.43
CA PRO A 300 -14.57 -4.70 14.25
C PRO A 300 -13.59 -4.07 13.27
N HIS A 301 -13.69 -2.74 13.09
CA HIS A 301 -12.79 -1.96 12.25
C HIS A 301 -11.33 -2.09 12.69
N TYR A 302 -11.06 -2.07 14.00
CA TYR A 302 -9.71 -2.25 14.54
C TYR A 302 -9.18 -3.66 14.24
N ILE A 303 -9.99 -4.70 14.45
CA ILE A 303 -9.60 -6.09 14.19
C ILE A 303 -9.25 -6.28 12.70
N ILE A 304 -10.13 -5.81 11.81
CA ILE A 304 -9.94 -5.89 10.35
C ILE A 304 -8.70 -5.12 9.93
N SER A 305 -8.48 -3.92 10.46
CA SER A 305 -7.31 -3.10 10.17
C SER A 305 -6.01 -3.78 10.61
N GLN A 306 -5.98 -4.40 11.79
CA GLN A 306 -4.82 -5.15 12.29
C GLN A 306 -4.54 -6.40 11.45
N ASP A 307 -5.59 -7.14 11.08
CA ASP A 307 -5.50 -8.33 10.25
C ASP A 307 -5.02 -8.00 8.83
N LEU A 308 -5.55 -6.92 8.26
CA LEU A 308 -5.12 -6.38 6.98
C LEU A 308 -3.65 -5.96 7.06
N LYS A 309 -3.27 -5.18 8.08
CA LYS A 309 -1.87 -4.75 8.28
C LYS A 309 -0.92 -5.94 8.38
N ARG A 310 -1.27 -6.95 9.18
CA ARG A 310 -0.43 -8.14 9.38
C ARG A 310 -0.26 -8.95 8.08
N LYS A 311 -1.36 -9.22 7.37
CA LYS A 311 -1.34 -10.00 6.12
C LYS A 311 -0.66 -9.21 5.00
N ALA A 312 -0.97 -7.93 4.84
CA ALA A 312 -0.36 -7.05 3.85
C ALA A 312 1.15 -6.90 4.09
N ASN A 313 1.59 -6.65 5.34
CA ASN A 313 3.01 -6.52 5.65
C ASN A 313 3.80 -7.79 5.26
N ARG A 314 3.24 -8.98 5.48
CA ARG A 314 3.89 -10.24 5.06
C ARG A 314 4.02 -10.33 3.55
N ALA A 315 2.93 -10.10 2.82
CA ALA A 315 2.91 -10.17 1.35
C ALA A 315 3.82 -9.11 0.71
N LEU A 316 3.83 -7.89 1.23
CA LEU A 316 4.66 -6.80 0.70
C LEU A 316 6.14 -7.02 0.97
N LYS A 317 6.50 -7.61 2.12
CA LYS A 317 7.89 -7.92 2.43
C LYS A 317 8.51 -8.93 1.46
N GLU A 318 7.72 -9.89 0.98
CA GLU A 318 8.16 -10.88 -0.02
C GLU A 318 8.58 -10.23 -1.35
N ILE A 319 7.92 -9.14 -1.75
CA ILE A 319 8.25 -8.37 -2.96
C ILE A 319 9.29 -7.26 -2.74
N GLY A 320 9.85 -7.12 -1.52
CA GLY A 320 10.85 -6.10 -1.19
C GLY A 320 10.27 -4.73 -0.80
N VAL A 321 9.01 -4.69 -0.38
CA VAL A 321 8.32 -3.46 0.05
C VAL A 321 8.03 -3.55 1.56
N GLU A 322 8.32 -2.47 2.28
CA GLU A 322 8.01 -2.34 3.70
C GLU A 322 6.76 -1.46 3.88
N LEU A 323 5.80 -1.96 4.66
CA LEU A 323 4.55 -1.27 4.94
C LEU A 323 4.72 -0.34 6.14
N GLU A 324 4.52 0.96 5.94
CA GLU A 324 4.55 1.94 7.01
C GLU A 324 3.16 2.05 7.67
N SER A 325 2.13 2.29 6.85
CA SER A 325 0.76 2.44 7.33
C SER A 325 -0.25 1.89 6.32
N ILE A 326 -1.37 1.39 6.84
CA ILE A 326 -2.54 1.02 6.04
C ILE A 326 -3.77 1.53 6.76
N ARG A 327 -4.64 2.22 6.04
CA ARG A 327 -5.89 2.75 6.60
C ARG A 327 -7.06 2.36 5.72
N ILE A 328 -8.10 1.89 6.38
CA ILE A 328 -9.39 1.59 5.78
C ILE A 328 -10.29 2.77 6.10
N GLY A 329 -10.86 3.39 5.06
CA GLY A 329 -11.86 4.43 5.19
C GLY A 329 -13.18 3.89 5.75
N ARG A 330 -14.21 4.74 5.70
CA ARG A 330 -15.55 4.34 6.12
C ARG A 330 -16.08 3.25 5.19
N LEU A 331 -16.76 2.26 5.77
CA LEU A 331 -17.56 1.30 5.01
C LEU A 331 -18.87 1.99 4.60
N GLU A 332 -19.08 2.13 3.30
CA GLU A 332 -20.26 2.73 2.71
C GLU A 332 -21.19 1.63 2.21
N LEU A 333 -22.46 1.68 2.63
CA LEU A 333 -23.49 0.78 2.18
C LEU A 333 -24.31 1.44 1.07
N PRO A 334 -24.84 0.65 0.11
CA PRO A 334 -25.87 1.12 -0.81
C PRO A 334 -27.09 1.64 -0.04
N GLU A 335 -27.70 2.72 -0.53
CA GLU A 335 -28.82 3.40 0.14
C GLU A 335 -29.99 2.46 0.46
N ALA A 336 -30.34 1.56 -0.47
CA ALA A 336 -31.40 0.58 -0.27
C ALA A 336 -31.11 -0.39 0.89
N ALA A 337 -29.88 -0.87 0.98
CA ALA A 337 -29.46 -1.78 2.05
C ALA A 337 -29.40 -1.07 3.40
N ALA A 338 -28.89 0.18 3.43
CA ALA A 338 -28.84 0.99 4.63
C ALA A 338 -30.25 1.28 5.18
N LYS A 339 -31.21 1.62 4.31
CA LYS A 339 -32.60 1.85 4.72
C LYS A 339 -33.26 0.61 5.30
N GLN A 340 -33.18 -0.51 4.59
CA GLN A 340 -33.73 -1.79 5.05
C GLN A 340 -33.12 -2.20 6.41
N TYR A 341 -31.83 -1.94 6.59
CA TYR A 341 -31.14 -2.20 7.85
C TYR A 341 -31.68 -1.36 9.01
N ILE A 342 -31.86 -0.06 8.80
CA ILE A 342 -32.42 0.86 9.80
C ILE A 342 -33.84 0.42 10.18
N ASP A 343 -34.67 0.07 9.20
CA ASP A 343 -36.04 -0.39 9.43
C ASP A 343 -36.07 -1.69 10.27
N HIS A 344 -35.19 -2.65 9.95
CA HIS A 344 -35.06 -3.88 10.71
C HIS A 344 -34.55 -3.64 12.14
N TRP A 345 -33.57 -2.76 12.31
CA TRP A 345 -33.04 -2.42 13.62
C TRP A 345 -34.09 -1.72 14.49
N GLN A 346 -34.87 -0.79 13.93
CA GLN A 346 -36.00 -0.15 14.62
C GLN A 346 -37.03 -1.18 15.09
N ALA A 347 -37.45 -2.09 14.20
CA ALA A 347 -38.41 -3.13 14.54
C ALA A 347 -37.89 -4.07 15.64
N ASN A 348 -36.60 -4.43 15.62
CA ASN A 348 -35.99 -5.27 16.63
C ASN A 348 -35.87 -4.55 17.99
N LEU A 349 -35.52 -3.27 17.99
CA LEU A 349 -35.53 -2.46 19.22
C LEU A 349 -36.94 -2.34 19.80
N ASP A 350 -37.94 -2.05 18.98
CA ASP A 350 -39.33 -1.97 19.42
C ASP A 350 -39.79 -3.29 20.03
N ALA A 351 -39.45 -4.42 19.40
CA ALA A 351 -39.73 -5.75 19.94
C ALA A 351 -39.08 -5.99 21.31
N GLN A 352 -37.81 -5.58 21.49
CA GLN A 352 -37.11 -5.69 22.77
C GLN A 352 -37.71 -4.79 23.85
N ILE A 353 -38.11 -3.57 23.50
CA ILE A 353 -38.81 -2.67 24.42
C ILE A 353 -40.14 -3.28 24.86
N GLN A 354 -40.92 -3.83 23.94
CA GLN A 354 -42.20 -4.48 24.25
C GLN A 354 -42.00 -5.72 25.14
N LEU A 355 -40.98 -6.52 24.87
CA LEU A 355 -40.64 -7.67 25.69
C LEU A 355 -40.27 -7.24 27.12
N ALA A 356 -39.37 -6.25 27.26
CA ALA A 356 -38.97 -5.73 28.56
C ALA A 356 -40.15 -5.11 29.34
N LEU A 357 -41.07 -4.41 28.66
CA LEU A 357 -42.29 -3.91 29.27
C LEU A 357 -43.25 -5.02 29.69
N ALA A 358 -43.40 -6.07 28.87
CA ALA A 358 -44.23 -7.22 29.18
C ALA A 358 -43.67 -8.02 30.37
N GLU A 359 -42.34 -8.22 30.43
CA GLU A 359 -41.65 -8.86 31.55
C GLU A 359 -41.75 -8.04 32.83
N GLY A 360 -41.53 -6.72 32.74
CA GLY A 360 -41.70 -5.81 33.88
C GLY A 360 -43.14 -5.78 34.40
N LYS A 361 -44.13 -5.82 33.50
CA LYS A 361 -45.54 -5.94 33.85
C LYS A 361 -45.86 -7.31 34.45
N ALA A 362 -45.38 -8.40 33.89
CA ALA A 362 -45.61 -9.73 34.45
C ALA A 362 -45.06 -9.83 35.88
N SER A 363 -43.84 -9.30 36.11
CA SER A 363 -43.21 -9.27 37.43
C SER A 363 -44.02 -8.45 38.43
N SER A 364 -44.53 -7.27 38.04
CA SER A 364 -45.36 -6.46 38.95
C SER A 364 -46.73 -7.11 39.22
N TRP A 365 -47.32 -7.80 38.24
CA TRP A 365 -48.55 -8.57 38.45
C TRP A 365 -48.33 -9.75 39.41
N GLU A 366 -47.20 -10.45 39.30
CA GLU A 366 -46.83 -11.53 40.22
C GLU A 366 -46.65 -10.99 41.65
N GLU A 367 -45.96 -9.87 41.84
CA GLU A 367 -45.80 -9.22 43.13
C GLU A 367 -47.14 -8.82 43.76
N VAL A 368 -48.03 -8.22 42.96
CA VAL A 368 -49.38 -7.84 43.42
C VAL A 368 -50.22 -9.06 43.80
N GLU A 369 -50.14 -10.15 43.03
CA GLU A 369 -50.91 -11.36 43.31
C GLU A 369 -50.36 -12.12 44.53
N MET A 370 -49.04 -12.17 44.72
CA MET A 370 -48.44 -12.68 45.95
C MET A 370 -48.87 -11.85 47.16
N ALA A 371 -48.79 -10.52 47.08
CA ALA A 371 -49.24 -9.63 48.14
C ALA A 371 -50.74 -9.80 48.46
N ARG A 372 -51.57 -10.03 47.43
CA ARG A 372 -52.99 -10.36 47.61
C ARG A 372 -53.18 -11.69 48.34
N ALA A 373 -52.51 -12.75 47.90
CA ALA A 373 -52.62 -14.07 48.52
C ALA A 373 -52.15 -14.05 49.99
N GLU A 374 -51.07 -13.32 50.29
CA GLU A 374 -50.60 -13.08 51.66
C GLU A 374 -51.64 -12.35 52.50
N ALA A 375 -52.26 -11.30 51.94
CA ALA A 375 -53.32 -10.57 52.62
C ALA A 375 -54.56 -11.44 52.89
N GLU A 376 -54.97 -12.29 51.94
CA GLU A 376 -56.09 -13.22 52.11
C GLU A 376 -55.80 -14.25 53.20
N VAL A 377 -54.60 -14.84 53.24
CA VAL A 377 -54.18 -15.76 54.31
C VAL A 377 -54.21 -15.07 55.67
N ALA A 378 -53.67 -13.85 55.76
CA ALA A 378 -53.67 -13.08 56.99
C ALA A 378 -55.10 -12.74 57.46
N MET A 379 -56.02 -12.40 56.55
CA MET A 379 -57.43 -12.18 56.87
C MET A 379 -58.11 -13.46 57.35
N ILE A 380 -57.89 -14.61 56.70
CA ILE A 380 -58.47 -15.89 57.11
C ILE A 380 -57.97 -16.28 58.50
N GLN A 381 -56.68 -16.11 58.78
CA GLN A 381 -56.12 -16.34 60.12
C GLN A 381 -56.76 -15.42 61.17
N ALA A 382 -56.90 -14.12 60.86
CA ALA A 382 -57.55 -13.17 61.78
C ALA A 382 -59.02 -13.51 62.05
N ILE A 383 -59.76 -13.96 61.04
CA ILE A 383 -61.15 -14.43 61.18
C ILE A 383 -61.21 -15.69 62.04
N ALA A 384 -60.32 -16.67 61.80
CA ALA A 384 -60.26 -17.91 62.55
C ALA A 384 -59.93 -17.66 64.03
N GLU A 385 -58.92 -16.82 64.31
CA GLU A 385 -58.56 -16.42 65.67
C GLU A 385 -59.69 -15.64 66.36
N GLY A 386 -60.37 -14.75 65.63
CA GLY A 386 -61.53 -14.01 66.11
C GLY A 386 -62.69 -14.94 66.48
N LEU A 387 -62.96 -15.94 65.65
CA LEU A 387 -63.99 -16.95 65.88
C LEU A 387 -63.66 -17.87 67.05
N GLU A 388 -62.39 -18.29 67.19
CA GLU A 388 -61.92 -19.11 68.31
C GLU A 388 -62.03 -18.36 69.64
N LYS A 389 -61.58 -17.09 69.69
CA LYS A 389 -61.70 -16.24 70.88
C LYS A 389 -63.16 -15.93 71.24
N ALA A 390 -64.00 -15.68 70.24
CA ALA A 390 -65.44 -15.48 70.47
C ALA A 390 -66.12 -16.74 71.01
N ARG A 391 -65.71 -17.92 70.54
CA ARG A 391 -66.20 -19.22 71.04
C ARG A 391 -65.80 -19.47 72.49
N LEU A 392 -64.57 -19.09 72.87
CA LEU A 392 -64.07 -19.19 74.25
C LEU A 392 -64.75 -18.19 75.22
N ALA A 393 -65.26 -17.06 74.71
CA ALA A 393 -65.89 -16.00 75.51
C ALA A 393 -67.41 -16.19 75.76
N GLY A 394 -68.02 -17.26 75.24
CA GLY A 394 -69.32 -17.75 75.73
C GLY A 394 -70.56 -16.87 75.50
N SER A 395 -70.57 -15.93 74.54
CA SER A 395 -71.76 -15.14 74.20
C SER A 395 -71.91 -14.92 72.69
N ALA A 396 -73.08 -15.27 72.13
CA ALA A 396 -73.36 -15.19 70.69
C ALA A 396 -73.53 -13.74 70.18
N HIS A 397 -73.80 -12.78 71.06
CA HIS A 397 -74.06 -11.38 70.71
C HIS A 397 -72.77 -10.56 70.45
N THR A 398 -71.62 -11.02 70.92
CA THR A 398 -70.28 -10.37 70.80
C THR A 398 -69.39 -10.99 69.72
N MET A 399 -69.84 -12.08 69.09
CA MET A 399 -69.06 -12.81 68.07
C MET A 399 -68.78 -11.94 66.83
N ARG A 400 -69.75 -11.13 66.40
CA ARG A 400 -69.59 -10.22 65.25
C ARG A 400 -68.57 -9.12 65.54
N ASP A 401 -68.59 -8.56 66.75
CA ASP A 401 -67.72 -7.45 67.13
C ASP A 401 -66.26 -7.89 67.34
N VAL A 402 -66.04 -9.08 67.91
CA VAL A 402 -64.69 -9.64 68.10
C VAL A 402 -64.04 -10.02 66.77
N ILE A 403 -64.82 -10.57 65.84
CA ILE A 403 -64.35 -10.87 64.48
C ILE A 403 -64.03 -9.57 63.73
N ALA A 404 -64.91 -8.56 63.79
CA ALA A 404 -64.69 -7.27 63.16
C ALA A 404 -63.44 -6.57 63.70
N LEU A 405 -63.22 -6.57 65.03
CA LEU A 405 -62.04 -5.96 65.65
C LEU A 405 -60.73 -6.66 65.24
N ARG A 406 -60.72 -7.99 65.14
CA ARG A 406 -59.53 -8.74 64.69
C ARG A 406 -59.24 -8.57 63.20
N LEU A 407 -60.28 -8.46 62.37
CA LEU A 407 -60.14 -8.12 60.96
C LEU A 407 -59.55 -6.71 60.79
N ILE A 408 -60.01 -5.76 61.61
CA ILE A 408 -59.49 -4.39 61.66
C ILE A 408 -58.02 -4.36 62.14
N GLU A 409 -57.67 -5.11 63.18
CA GLU A 409 -56.28 -5.22 63.65
C GLU A 409 -55.35 -5.86 62.60
N ALA A 410 -55.82 -6.86 61.87
CA ALA A 410 -55.06 -7.48 60.77
C ALA A 410 -54.89 -6.52 59.58
N LEU A 411 -55.95 -5.81 59.19
CA LEU A 411 -55.90 -4.75 58.17
C LEU A 411 -54.94 -3.62 58.56
N GLU A 412 -54.96 -3.19 59.82
CA GLU A 412 -54.07 -2.15 60.34
C GLU A 412 -52.59 -2.63 60.33
N LYS A 413 -52.34 -3.88 60.76
CA LYS A 413 -51.00 -4.46 60.75
C LYS A 413 -50.46 -4.60 59.32
N MET A 414 -51.28 -5.06 58.37
CA MET A 414 -50.91 -5.15 56.95
C MET A 414 -50.65 -3.77 56.34
N ALA A 415 -51.51 -2.77 56.61
CA ALA A 415 -51.35 -1.41 56.10
C ALA A 415 -50.09 -0.71 56.65
N ARG A 416 -49.73 -0.96 57.92
CA ARG A 416 -48.48 -0.45 58.52
C ARG A 416 -47.24 -1.14 57.94
N GLN A 417 -47.35 -2.40 57.51
CA GLN A 417 -46.25 -3.16 56.92
C GLN A 417 -46.05 -2.81 55.42
N SER A 418 -47.13 -2.52 54.69
CA SER A 418 -47.11 -2.08 53.28
C SER A 418 -46.69 -0.62 53.08
N GLN A 419 -46.76 0.22 54.14
CA GLN A 419 -46.29 1.61 54.13
C GLN A 419 -44.79 1.80 53.82
N SER A 420 -44.02 0.71 53.72
CA SER A 420 -42.63 0.74 53.27
C SER A 420 -42.46 0.75 51.75
N LEU A 421 -43.50 0.44 50.95
CA LEU A 421 -43.39 0.33 49.49
C LEU A 421 -44.33 1.24 48.67
N GLU A 422 -45.50 1.66 49.15
CA GLU A 422 -46.28 2.75 48.52
C GLU A 422 -47.32 3.33 49.49
N GLN A 423 -47.50 4.66 49.49
CA GLN A 423 -48.36 5.37 50.44
C GLN A 423 -49.85 5.09 50.17
N LEU A 424 -50.49 4.32 51.06
CA LEU A 424 -51.96 4.22 51.09
C LEU A 424 -52.58 5.59 51.46
N PRO A 425 -53.70 5.99 50.82
CA PRO A 425 -54.39 7.24 51.15
C PRO A 425 -54.76 7.28 52.63
N GLN A 426 -54.40 8.36 53.34
CA GLN A 426 -54.71 8.56 54.77
C GLN A 426 -56.20 8.41 55.10
N GLU A 427 -57.07 8.58 54.11
CA GLU A 427 -58.52 8.38 54.20
C GLU A 427 -58.91 6.95 54.62
N LEU A 428 -58.17 5.92 54.20
CA LEU A 428 -58.46 4.54 54.56
C LEU A 428 -58.19 4.24 56.04
N LEU A 429 -57.10 4.79 56.60
CA LEU A 429 -56.79 4.65 58.03
C LEU A 429 -57.82 5.37 58.90
N ALA A 430 -58.26 6.56 58.48
CA ALA A 430 -59.31 7.30 59.17
C ALA A 430 -60.67 6.57 59.16
N GLN A 431 -61.00 5.89 58.05
CA GLN A 431 -62.22 5.07 57.96
C GLN A 431 -62.18 3.83 58.87
N ILE A 432 -61.02 3.20 59.01
CA ILE A 432 -60.83 2.07 59.93
C ILE A 432 -61.03 2.52 61.39
N ASP A 433 -60.47 3.67 61.78
CA ASP A 433 -60.65 4.24 63.12
C ASP A 433 -62.10 4.64 63.41
N TYR A 434 -62.81 5.14 62.39
CA TYR A 434 -64.24 5.44 62.50
C TYR A 434 -65.06 4.17 62.78
N ILE A 435 -64.83 3.07 62.07
CA ILE A 435 -65.54 1.79 62.30
C ILE A 435 -65.21 1.23 63.70
N ARG A 436 -63.95 1.33 64.16
CA ARG A 436 -63.54 0.93 65.52
C ARG A 436 -64.31 1.69 66.59
N SER A 437 -64.46 3.00 66.45
CA SER A 437 -65.22 3.83 67.40
C SER A 437 -66.70 3.42 67.47
N GLY A 438 -67.32 3.08 66.33
CA GLY A 438 -68.70 2.58 66.28
C GLY A 438 -68.91 1.23 66.96
N ILE A 439 -67.99 0.29 66.80
CA ILE A 439 -68.05 -1.03 67.47
C ILE A 439 -67.88 -0.87 68.99
N SER A 440 -66.94 -0.02 69.43
CA SER A 440 -66.70 0.23 70.86
C SER A 440 -67.87 0.91 71.59
N LEU A 441 -68.66 1.74 70.88
CA LEU A 441 -69.87 2.34 71.44
C LEU A 441 -70.98 1.31 71.71
N THR A 442 -71.04 0.25 70.90
CA THR A 442 -72.07 -0.81 71.02
C THR A 442 -71.79 -1.72 72.23
N GLN A 443 -70.51 -1.87 72.63
CA GLN A 443 -70.10 -2.58 73.84
C GLN A 443 -70.40 -1.84 75.16
N GLN A 444 -70.77 -0.55 75.11
CA GLN A 444 -71.00 0.29 76.30
C GLN A 444 -72.47 0.44 76.72
N LEU A 445 -73.41 -0.29 76.14
CA LEU A 445 -74.79 -0.35 76.65
C LEU A 445 -74.92 -1.46 77.72
N PRO A 446 -75.00 -1.14 79.02
CA PRO A 446 -75.42 -2.10 80.02
C PRO A 446 -76.90 -2.41 79.85
N ALA A 447 -77.26 -3.68 80.06
CA ALA A 447 -78.64 -4.14 80.18
C ALA A 447 -79.38 -3.31 81.23
N SER A 448 -80.32 -2.48 80.78
CA SER A 448 -81.31 -1.85 81.65
C SER A 448 -82.36 -2.90 82.01
N HIS A 449 -82.28 -3.39 83.23
CA HIS A 449 -83.33 -4.09 83.93
C HIS A 449 -84.28 -3.04 84.52
N ASP A 450 -85.56 -3.10 84.18
CA ASP A 450 -86.67 -2.61 85.00
C ASP A 450 -87.85 -3.60 84.83
N GLU A 451 -88.18 -4.24 85.96
CA GLU A 451 -89.48 -4.75 86.50
C GLU A 451 -90.43 -5.54 85.57
N ASP A 452 -90.95 -6.72 85.94
CA ASP A 452 -91.44 -7.19 87.26
C ASP A 452 -90.59 -8.25 88.01
#